data_AF-A0A1G1AIB6-F1
#
_entry.id   AF-A0A1G1AIB6-F1
#
_cell.length_a   1.000
_cell.length_b   1.000
_cell.length_c   1.000
_cell.angle_alpha   90.00
_cell.angle_beta   90.00
_cell.angle_gamma   90.00
#
_symmetry.space_group_name_H-M   'P 1'
#
loop_
_entity.id
_entity.type
_entity.pdbx_description
1 polymer ?
#
loop_
_entity_poly.entity_id
_entity_poly.type
_entity_poly.pdbx_seq_one_letter_code
_entity_poly.pdbx_strand_id
1 'polypeptide(L)'
;MKMNAEQTRWYRRYKTALHKHLEQGSGANMQLTLSLGCQAAALGVKTLNLALMHEQALMNFLSNRRSSSARSKMIARAKDFFTATIIPIEGKHRAALKAYVQVNQLARKLRQRTAESSVSTKNLKRGIARRKMAETALKKSGRKHSTLLTEAHRLQKHLRNLTREIISAQEKERKKISLRLHDEIAQTMLAINLRLLMVKNMANANTENLKKEIANTQHLVRKYNNNIKQQVDQ
;
A
#
# COMPACT_ATOMS: atom_id res chain seq x y z
N MET A 1 39.38 -54.94 -3.02
CA MET A 1 38.93 -53.53 -2.90
C MET A 1 40.10 -52.60 -3.20
N LYS A 2 39.91 -51.51 -3.96
CA LYS A 2 40.96 -50.48 -4.14
C LYS A 2 40.98 -49.58 -2.91
N MET A 3 42.03 -49.69 -2.10
CA MET A 3 42.28 -48.81 -0.94
C MET A 3 43.27 -47.73 -1.36
N ASN A 4 43.10 -46.50 -0.87
CA ASN A 4 44.13 -45.49 -1.04
C ASN A 4 45.32 -45.76 -0.09
N ALA A 5 46.44 -45.04 -0.28
CA ALA A 5 47.66 -45.25 0.50
C ALA A 5 47.43 -45.07 2.02
N GLU A 6 46.60 -44.10 2.41
CA GLU A 6 46.28 -43.81 3.81
C GLU A 6 45.40 -44.88 4.46
N GLN A 7 44.37 -45.35 3.76
CA GLN A 7 43.52 -46.47 4.19
C GLN A 7 44.34 -47.75 4.30
N THR A 8 45.27 -47.98 3.38
CA THR A 8 46.17 -49.15 3.43
C THR A 8 47.07 -49.09 4.66
N ARG A 9 47.66 -47.93 4.96
CA ARG A 9 48.48 -47.71 6.17
C ARG A 9 47.66 -47.87 7.45
N TRP A 10 46.44 -47.31 7.46
CA TRP A 10 45.50 -47.46 8.57
C TRP A 10 45.11 -48.94 8.78
N TYR A 11 44.82 -49.68 7.71
CA TYR A 11 44.45 -51.10 7.80
C TYR A 11 45.57 -51.98 8.34
N ARG A 12 46.84 -51.66 8.03
CA ARG A 12 47.97 -52.35 8.68
C ARG A 12 47.94 -52.16 10.20
N ARG A 13 47.73 -50.92 10.67
CA ARG A 13 47.61 -50.61 12.10
C ARG A 13 46.40 -51.29 12.74
N TYR A 14 45.28 -51.31 12.02
CA TYR A 14 44.06 -52.01 12.43
C TYR A 14 44.32 -53.51 12.64
N LYS A 15 44.97 -54.18 11.69
CA LYS A 15 45.33 -55.61 11.81
C LYS A 15 46.25 -55.88 12.99
N THR A 16 47.30 -55.07 13.17
CA THR A 16 48.21 -55.22 14.31
C THR A 16 47.48 -55.06 15.65
N ALA A 17 46.58 -54.08 15.75
CA ALA A 17 45.76 -53.87 16.94
C ALA A 17 44.77 -55.02 17.19
N LEU A 18 44.14 -55.53 16.12
CA LEU A 18 43.25 -56.69 16.19
C LEU A 18 44.00 -57.92 16.70
N HIS A 19 45.13 -58.29 16.09
CA HIS A 19 45.93 -59.43 16.52
C HIS A 19 46.34 -59.33 18.00
N LYS A 20 46.82 -58.14 18.42
CA LYS A 20 47.18 -57.88 19.81
C LYS A 20 45.99 -58.06 20.77
N HIS A 21 44.81 -57.58 20.38
CA HIS A 21 43.58 -57.71 21.17
C HIS A 21 43.09 -59.17 21.27
N LEU A 22 43.25 -59.96 20.21
CA LEU A 22 42.90 -61.38 20.20
C LEU A 22 43.78 -62.20 21.15
N GLU A 23 45.08 -61.89 21.22
CA GLU A 23 46.06 -62.61 22.07
C GLU A 23 45.97 -62.20 23.55
N GLN A 24 45.98 -60.89 23.84
CA GLN A 24 46.14 -60.37 25.21
C GLN A 24 44.83 -60.26 26.00
N GLY A 25 43.68 -60.41 25.34
CA GLY A 25 42.37 -60.25 25.96
C GLY A 25 41.95 -58.79 26.18
N SER A 26 40.72 -58.60 26.66
CA SER A 26 39.98 -57.33 26.60
C SER A 26 40.52 -56.20 27.50
N GLY A 27 41.56 -56.46 28.29
CA GLY A 27 41.93 -55.64 29.45
C GLY A 27 42.58 -54.29 29.20
N ALA A 28 42.92 -53.89 27.96
CA ALA A 28 43.86 -52.77 27.80
C ALA A 28 43.68 -51.81 26.61
N ASN A 29 42.58 -51.77 25.84
CA ASN A 29 42.60 -50.85 24.68
C ASN A 29 41.30 -50.27 24.09
N MET A 30 40.32 -49.94 24.93
CA MET A 30 39.09 -49.28 24.45
C MET A 30 39.35 -47.89 23.82
N GLN A 31 40.33 -47.14 24.32
CA GLN A 31 40.68 -45.84 23.74
C GLN A 31 41.32 -45.98 22.35
N LEU A 32 42.11 -47.03 22.13
CA LEU A 32 42.72 -47.28 20.82
C LEU A 32 41.70 -47.77 19.79
N THR A 33 40.73 -48.60 20.16
CA THR A 33 39.65 -49.03 19.23
C THR A 33 38.79 -47.85 18.81
N LEU A 34 38.44 -46.97 19.75
CA LEU A 34 37.76 -45.70 19.46
C LEU A 34 38.61 -44.80 18.55
N SER A 35 39.92 -44.68 18.81
CA SER A 35 40.82 -43.88 17.97
C SER A 35 40.92 -44.42 16.54
N LEU A 36 40.97 -45.76 16.38
CA LEU A 36 40.97 -46.42 15.07
C LEU A 36 39.65 -46.20 14.35
N GLY A 37 38.52 -46.26 15.05
CA GLY A 37 37.20 -45.93 14.52
C GLY A 37 37.10 -44.47 14.08
N CYS A 38 37.60 -43.53 14.88
CA CYS A 38 37.65 -42.11 14.53
C CYS A 38 38.49 -41.85 13.27
N GLN A 39 39.65 -42.51 13.16
CA GLN A 39 40.52 -42.44 11.98
C GLN A 39 39.83 -43.07 10.76
N ALA A 40 39.21 -44.24 10.91
CA ALA A 40 38.45 -44.89 9.85
C ALA A 40 37.34 -43.98 9.30
N ALA A 41 36.59 -43.36 10.22
CA ALA A 41 35.51 -42.44 9.90
C ALA A 41 36.04 -41.15 9.24
N ALA A 42 37.24 -40.67 9.59
CA ALA A 42 37.89 -39.55 8.91
C ALA A 42 38.37 -39.91 7.49
N LEU A 43 38.85 -41.13 7.30
CA LEU A 43 39.31 -41.66 6.01
C LEU A 43 38.17 -42.17 5.10
N GLY A 44 36.91 -41.99 5.51
CA GLY A 44 35.73 -42.41 4.76
C GLY A 44 35.57 -43.93 4.64
N VAL A 45 36.18 -44.71 5.55
CA VAL A 45 35.99 -46.17 5.59
C VAL A 45 34.56 -46.46 6.03
N LYS A 46 33.79 -47.11 5.15
CA LYS A 46 32.41 -47.54 5.45
C LYS A 46 32.40 -48.79 6.31
N THR A 47 31.36 -48.95 7.12
CA THR A 47 31.15 -50.13 7.99
C THR A 47 31.20 -51.45 7.23
N LEU A 48 30.61 -51.52 6.04
CA LEU A 48 30.69 -52.71 5.18
C LEU A 48 32.14 -53.02 4.75
N ASN A 49 32.90 -52.00 4.38
CA ASN A 49 34.29 -52.16 3.97
C ASN A 49 35.13 -52.66 5.16
N LEU A 50 34.87 -52.12 6.35
CA LEU A 50 35.52 -52.58 7.58
C LEU A 50 35.14 -54.01 7.94
N ALA A 51 33.88 -54.40 7.75
CA ALA A 51 33.42 -55.77 8.00
C ALA A 51 34.18 -56.79 7.15
N LEU A 52 34.30 -56.54 5.85
CA LEU A 52 35.05 -57.39 4.91
C LEU A 52 36.54 -57.47 5.27
N MET A 53 37.14 -56.34 5.64
CA MET A 53 38.54 -56.27 6.06
C MET A 53 38.77 -57.00 7.39
N HIS A 54 37.84 -56.86 8.34
CA HIS A 54 37.89 -57.51 9.64
C HIS A 54 37.77 -59.03 9.52
N GLU A 55 36.82 -59.51 8.71
CA GLU A 55 36.64 -60.93 8.40
C GLU A 55 37.91 -61.53 7.78
N GLN A 56 38.48 -60.87 6.77
CA GLN A 56 39.71 -61.33 6.13
C GLN A 56 40.88 -61.40 7.13
N ALA A 57 41.04 -60.40 7.99
CA ALA A 57 42.09 -60.39 9.01
C ALA A 57 41.88 -61.49 10.06
N LEU A 58 40.64 -61.72 10.49
CA LEU A 58 40.29 -62.74 11.47
C LEU A 58 40.51 -64.15 10.90
N MET A 59 40.07 -64.42 9.68
CA MET A 59 40.27 -65.71 9.02
C MET A 59 41.75 -66.05 8.88
N ASN A 60 42.57 -65.09 8.44
CA ASN A 60 44.01 -65.26 8.36
C ASN A 60 44.65 -65.58 9.73
N PHE A 61 44.17 -64.96 10.81
CA PHE A 61 44.67 -65.21 12.16
C PHE A 61 44.25 -66.59 12.70
N LEU A 62 43.02 -67.01 12.41
CA LEU A 62 42.45 -68.25 12.92
C LEU A 62 43.00 -69.50 12.21
N SER A 63 43.50 -69.41 10.97
CA SER A 63 44.01 -70.56 10.20
C SER A 63 45.04 -71.41 10.95
N ASN A 64 45.82 -70.83 11.88
CA ASN A 64 46.90 -71.53 12.59
C ASN A 64 46.55 -71.99 14.03
N ARG A 65 45.29 -71.92 14.46
CA ARG A 65 44.87 -72.26 15.85
C ARG A 65 44.07 -73.56 15.90
N ARG A 66 44.50 -74.57 16.67
CA ARG A 66 43.89 -75.93 16.64
C ARG A 66 42.74 -76.18 17.62
N SER A 67 42.63 -75.45 18.74
CA SER A 67 41.60 -75.70 19.76
C SER A 67 40.29 -74.95 19.49
N SER A 68 39.16 -75.67 19.53
CA SER A 68 37.81 -75.12 19.36
C SER A 68 37.44 -74.08 20.43
N SER A 69 37.74 -74.36 21.71
CA SER A 69 37.45 -73.43 22.83
C SER A 69 38.26 -72.13 22.73
N ALA A 70 39.52 -72.21 22.28
CA ALA A 70 40.35 -71.02 22.05
C ALA A 70 39.82 -70.18 20.88
N ARG A 71 39.38 -70.82 19.78
CA ARG A 71 38.78 -70.13 18.63
C ARG A 71 37.52 -69.36 19.02
N SER A 72 36.60 -69.99 19.76
CA SER A 72 35.35 -69.33 20.19
C SER A 72 35.60 -68.09 21.04
N LYS A 73 36.55 -68.13 21.98
CA LYS A 73 36.94 -66.96 22.79
C LYS A 73 37.53 -65.84 21.94
N MET A 74 38.30 -66.17 20.92
CA MET A 74 38.90 -65.18 20.03
C MET A 74 37.86 -64.54 19.09
N ILE A 75 36.89 -65.32 18.60
CA ILE A 75 35.77 -64.79 17.82
C ILE A 75 34.96 -63.79 18.65
N ALA A 76 34.72 -64.10 19.93
CA ALA A 76 34.06 -63.16 20.85
C ALA A 76 34.85 -61.84 21.01
N ARG A 77 36.17 -61.93 21.24
CA ARG A 77 37.05 -60.74 21.30
C ARG A 77 37.09 -59.95 19.98
N ALA A 78 37.09 -60.65 18.84
CA ALA A 78 37.05 -60.02 17.52
C ALA A 78 35.76 -59.21 17.34
N LYS A 79 34.62 -59.79 17.73
CA LYS A 79 33.33 -59.12 17.75
C LYS A 79 33.38 -57.84 18.59
N ASP A 80 33.88 -57.91 19.82
CA ASP A 80 33.95 -56.73 20.71
C ASP A 80 34.86 -55.62 20.15
N PHE A 81 35.97 -56.00 19.52
CA PHE A 81 36.86 -55.06 18.83
C PHE A 81 36.18 -54.39 17.62
N PHE A 82 35.46 -55.18 16.82
CA PHE A 82 34.73 -54.70 15.65
C PHE A 82 33.61 -53.74 16.04
N THR A 83 32.76 -54.14 17.01
CA THR A 83 31.65 -53.32 17.49
C THR A 83 32.13 -51.99 18.05
N ALA A 84 33.22 -51.97 18.82
CA ALA A 84 33.81 -50.73 19.31
C ALA A 84 34.37 -49.83 18.18
N THR A 85 34.95 -50.43 17.13
CA THR A 85 35.54 -49.67 16.03
C THR A 85 34.48 -49.03 15.12
N ILE A 86 33.32 -49.66 14.94
CA ILE A 86 32.26 -49.11 14.06
C ILE A 86 31.49 -47.94 14.67
N ILE A 87 31.52 -47.77 16.00
CA ILE A 87 30.77 -46.71 16.71
C ILE A 87 31.05 -45.31 16.13
N PRO A 88 32.32 -44.86 15.97
CA PRO A 88 32.58 -43.52 15.42
C PRO A 88 32.22 -43.39 13.93
N ILE A 89 32.28 -44.48 13.16
CA ILE A 89 31.93 -44.51 11.73
C ILE A 89 30.42 -44.26 11.57
N GLU A 90 29.61 -45.03 12.29
CA GLU A 90 28.15 -44.89 12.29
C GLU A 90 27.71 -43.55 12.89
N GLY A 91 28.41 -43.08 13.93
CA GLY A 91 28.20 -41.77 14.52
C GLY A 91 28.35 -40.62 13.51
N LYS A 92 29.44 -40.62 12.73
CA LYS A 92 29.63 -39.62 11.66
C LYS A 92 28.61 -39.77 10.54
N HIS A 93 28.27 -40.98 10.14
CA HIS A 93 27.27 -41.22 9.10
C HIS A 93 25.90 -40.67 9.51
N ARG A 94 25.47 -40.97 10.75
CA ARG A 94 24.21 -40.46 11.31
C ARG A 94 24.20 -38.94 11.40
N ALA A 95 25.31 -38.32 11.81
CA ALA A 95 25.43 -36.86 11.85
C ALA A 95 25.32 -36.24 10.44
N ALA A 96 25.98 -36.84 9.44
CA ALA A 96 25.90 -36.39 8.06
C ALA A 96 24.49 -36.51 7.47
N LEU A 97 23.77 -37.61 7.74
CA LEU A 97 22.37 -37.77 7.32
C LEU A 97 21.46 -36.72 7.95
N LYS A 98 21.64 -36.43 9.25
CA LYS A 98 20.90 -35.35 9.92
C LYS A 98 21.17 -33.98 9.28
N ALA A 99 22.43 -33.66 9.02
CA ALA A 99 22.80 -32.41 8.35
C ALA A 99 22.21 -32.32 6.93
N TYR A 100 22.25 -33.41 6.17
CA TYR A 100 21.66 -33.48 4.83
C TYR A 100 20.15 -33.19 4.84
N VAL A 101 19.41 -33.79 5.77
CA VAL A 101 17.97 -33.51 5.93
C VAL A 101 17.72 -32.04 6.28
N GLN A 102 18.50 -31.47 7.21
CA GLN A 102 18.37 -30.07 7.60
C GLN A 102 18.65 -29.11 6.43
N VAL A 103 19.72 -29.37 5.66
CA VAL A 103 20.08 -28.57 4.48
C VAL A 103 18.94 -28.61 3.44
N ASN A 104 18.37 -29.78 3.18
CA ASN A 104 17.24 -29.90 2.26
C ASN A 104 15.98 -29.18 2.75
N GLN A 105 15.69 -29.24 4.05
CA GLN A 105 14.58 -28.49 4.65
C GLN A 105 14.80 -26.97 4.50
N LEU A 106 16.03 -26.50 4.76
CA LEU A 106 16.37 -25.09 4.62
C LEU A 106 16.27 -24.64 3.15
N ALA A 107 16.78 -25.44 2.21
CA ALA A 107 16.68 -25.16 0.78
C ALA A 107 15.22 -25.05 0.32
N ARG A 108 14.33 -25.93 0.82
CA ARG A 108 12.89 -25.84 0.55
C ARG A 108 12.27 -24.55 1.10
N LYS A 109 12.56 -24.20 2.37
CA LYS A 109 12.07 -22.95 2.99
C LYS A 109 12.58 -21.71 2.25
N LEU A 110 13.84 -21.71 1.83
CA LEU A 110 14.42 -20.62 1.04
C LEU A 110 13.71 -20.47 -0.31
N ARG A 111 13.50 -21.57 -1.05
CA ARG A 111 12.76 -21.53 -2.32
C ARG A 111 11.34 -20.97 -2.15
N GLN A 112 10.63 -21.41 -1.11
CA GLN A 112 9.29 -20.90 -0.80
C GLN A 112 9.31 -19.39 -0.54
N ARG A 113 10.17 -18.92 0.37
CA ARG A 113 10.26 -17.48 0.69
C ARG A 113 10.69 -16.63 -0.50
N THR A 114 11.59 -17.12 -1.35
CA THR A 114 11.99 -16.42 -2.57
C THR A 114 10.82 -16.28 -3.55
N ALA A 115 9.99 -17.32 -3.70
CA ALA A 115 8.79 -17.26 -4.52
C ALA A 115 7.76 -16.26 -3.96
N GLU A 116 7.48 -16.32 -2.66
CA GLU A 116 6.58 -15.39 -1.96
C GLU A 116 7.06 -13.93 -2.09
N SER A 117 8.36 -13.69 -1.89
CA SER A 117 8.97 -12.36 -2.03
C SER A 117 8.89 -11.84 -3.46
N SER A 118 9.10 -12.69 -4.47
CA SER A 118 8.95 -12.33 -5.88
C SER A 118 7.51 -11.93 -6.22
N VAL A 119 6.53 -12.67 -5.74
CA VAL A 119 5.10 -12.34 -5.90
C VAL A 119 4.77 -11.02 -5.22
N SER A 120 5.19 -10.84 -3.96
CA SER A 120 4.98 -9.59 -3.20
C SER A 120 5.60 -8.38 -3.91
N THR A 121 6.83 -8.53 -4.40
CA THR A 121 7.53 -7.47 -5.16
C THR A 121 6.77 -7.09 -6.44
N LYS A 122 6.25 -8.07 -7.20
CA LYS A 122 5.42 -7.81 -8.38
C LYS A 122 4.12 -7.08 -8.02
N ASN A 123 3.46 -7.48 -6.94
CA ASN A 123 2.25 -6.82 -6.44
C ASN A 123 2.52 -5.37 -6.04
N LEU A 124 3.61 -5.13 -5.33
CA LEU A 124 4.00 -3.78 -4.90
C LEU A 124 4.30 -2.88 -6.11
N LYS A 125 5.05 -3.38 -7.10
CA LYS A 125 5.31 -2.63 -8.35
C LYS A 125 4.01 -2.25 -9.08
N ARG A 126 3.06 -3.19 -9.21
CA ARG A 126 1.74 -2.89 -9.79
C ARG A 126 0.95 -1.87 -8.97
N GLY A 127 0.99 -1.97 -7.64
CA GLY A 127 0.34 -1.02 -6.74
C GLY A 127 0.91 0.40 -6.88
N ILE A 128 2.24 0.53 -6.96
CA ILE A 128 2.91 1.82 -7.18
C ILE A 128 2.51 2.43 -8.52
N ALA A 129 2.51 1.64 -9.60
CA ALA A 129 2.10 2.12 -10.92
C ALA A 129 0.65 2.65 -10.91
N ARG A 130 -0.28 1.90 -10.31
CA ARG A 130 -1.69 2.32 -10.16
C ARG A 130 -1.83 3.62 -9.37
N ARG A 131 -1.11 3.76 -8.25
CA ARG A 131 -1.14 5.00 -7.43
C ARG A 131 -0.60 6.19 -8.20
N LYS A 132 0.51 6.05 -8.94
CA LYS A 132 1.05 7.12 -9.79
C LYS A 132 0.06 7.56 -10.88
N MET A 133 -0.65 6.61 -11.49
CA MET A 133 -1.71 6.94 -12.46
C MET A 133 -2.87 7.70 -11.81
N ALA A 134 -3.33 7.25 -10.65
CA ALA A 134 -4.40 7.93 -9.91
C ALA A 134 -3.99 9.34 -9.48
N GLU A 135 -2.76 9.52 -9.00
CA GLU A 135 -2.22 10.81 -8.57
C GLU A 135 -2.14 11.80 -9.74
N THR A 136 -1.67 11.37 -10.91
CA THR A 136 -1.63 12.25 -12.10
C THR A 136 -3.03 12.64 -12.59
N ALA A 137 -3.99 11.70 -12.55
CA ALA A 137 -5.39 11.97 -12.87
C ALA A 137 -6.03 12.95 -11.87
N LEU A 138 -5.80 12.76 -10.57
CA LEU A 138 -6.26 13.67 -9.52
C LEU A 138 -5.65 15.06 -9.66
N LYS A 139 -4.35 15.16 -9.94
CA LYS A 139 -3.67 16.45 -10.17
C LYS A 139 -4.26 17.20 -11.37
N LYS A 140 -4.55 16.48 -12.47
CA LYS A 140 -5.23 17.06 -13.65
C LYS A 140 -6.64 17.52 -13.31
N SER A 141 -7.41 16.71 -12.60
CA SER A 141 -8.76 17.05 -12.16
C SER A 141 -8.77 18.25 -11.21
N GLY A 142 -7.88 18.29 -10.22
CA GLY A 142 -7.76 19.40 -9.28
C GLY A 142 -7.44 20.73 -9.96
N ARG A 143 -6.53 20.73 -10.95
CA ARG A 143 -6.28 21.92 -11.77
C ARG A 143 -7.52 22.40 -12.50
N LYS A 144 -8.26 21.48 -13.15
CA LYS A 144 -9.52 21.82 -13.84
C LYS A 144 -10.54 22.43 -12.89
N HIS A 145 -10.74 21.84 -11.71
CA HIS A 145 -11.68 22.35 -10.72
C HIS A 145 -11.27 23.74 -10.21
N SER A 146 -9.98 23.97 -9.98
CA SER A 146 -9.48 25.30 -9.60
C SER A 146 -9.77 26.37 -10.66
N THR A 147 -9.58 26.04 -11.94
CA THR A 147 -9.90 26.95 -13.05
C THR A 147 -11.39 27.25 -13.12
N LEU A 148 -12.24 26.21 -13.08
CA LEU A 148 -13.69 26.36 -13.10
C LEU A 148 -14.21 27.17 -11.90
N LEU A 149 -13.66 26.96 -10.71
CA LEU A 149 -14.01 27.75 -9.53
C LEU A 149 -13.64 29.23 -9.72
N THR A 150 -12.49 29.51 -10.31
CA THR A 150 -12.06 30.89 -10.59
C THR A 150 -13.00 31.56 -11.60
N GLU A 151 -13.39 30.84 -12.66
CA GLU A 151 -14.37 31.33 -13.65
C GLU A 151 -15.75 31.56 -13.04
N ALA A 152 -16.23 30.64 -12.21
CA ALA A 152 -17.50 30.78 -11.50
C ALA A 152 -17.52 32.02 -10.60
N HIS A 153 -16.45 32.25 -9.83
CA HIS A 153 -16.32 33.47 -9.02
C HIS A 153 -16.29 34.74 -9.87
N ARG A 154 -15.62 34.70 -11.03
CA ARG A 154 -15.60 35.84 -11.97
C ARG A 154 -16.99 36.15 -12.51
N LEU A 155 -17.73 35.13 -12.94
CA LEU A 155 -19.10 35.27 -13.43
C LEU A 155 -20.03 35.80 -12.33
N GLN A 156 -19.93 35.26 -11.10
CA GLN A 156 -20.72 35.75 -9.97
C GLN A 156 -20.46 37.23 -9.68
N LYS A 157 -19.19 37.66 -9.71
CA LYS A 157 -18.84 39.08 -9.52
C LYS A 157 -19.41 39.94 -10.65
N HIS A 158 -19.36 39.47 -11.89
CA HIS A 158 -19.91 40.18 -13.04
C HIS A 158 -21.44 40.33 -12.94
N LEU A 159 -22.16 39.26 -12.63
CA LEU A 159 -23.60 39.30 -12.41
C LEU A 159 -23.96 40.28 -11.29
N ARG A 160 -23.24 40.25 -10.16
CA ARG A 160 -23.48 41.19 -9.06
C ARG A 160 -23.28 42.64 -9.47
N ASN A 161 -22.31 42.93 -10.32
CA ASN A 161 -22.08 44.29 -10.82
C ASN A 161 -23.21 44.73 -11.77
N LEU A 162 -23.61 43.88 -12.72
CA LEU A 162 -24.73 44.16 -13.62
C LEU A 162 -26.03 44.39 -12.85
N THR A 163 -26.32 43.56 -11.84
CA THR A 163 -27.49 43.77 -10.97
C THR A 163 -27.45 45.13 -10.28
N ARG A 164 -26.29 45.56 -9.78
CA ARG A 164 -26.14 46.89 -9.18
C ARG A 164 -26.35 48.02 -10.18
N GLU A 165 -25.84 47.88 -11.40
CA GLU A 165 -26.05 48.86 -12.47
C GLU A 165 -27.53 48.98 -12.83
N ILE A 166 -28.23 47.85 -12.98
CA ILE A 166 -29.68 47.81 -13.25
C ILE A 166 -30.44 48.50 -12.12
N ILE A 167 -30.18 48.15 -10.86
CA ILE A 167 -30.84 48.77 -9.70
C ILE A 167 -30.56 50.28 -9.65
N SER A 168 -29.32 50.70 -9.91
CA SER A 168 -28.94 52.12 -9.94
C SER A 168 -29.67 52.89 -11.05
N ALA A 169 -29.74 52.30 -12.25
CA ALA A 169 -30.46 52.88 -13.38
C ALA A 169 -31.96 52.99 -13.10
N GLN A 170 -32.57 51.92 -12.54
CA GLN A 170 -33.97 51.91 -12.14
C GLN A 170 -34.26 52.98 -11.07
N GLU A 171 -33.41 53.11 -10.06
CA GLU A 171 -33.56 54.11 -9.01
C GLU A 171 -33.43 55.54 -9.56
N LYS A 172 -32.51 55.75 -10.52
CA LYS A 172 -32.36 57.04 -11.20
C LYS A 172 -33.61 57.41 -12.00
N GLU A 173 -34.18 56.45 -12.73
CA GLU A 173 -35.43 56.69 -13.47
C GLU A 173 -36.60 56.92 -12.52
N ARG A 174 -36.72 56.15 -11.43
CA ARG A 174 -37.72 56.38 -10.38
C ARG A 174 -37.67 57.81 -9.84
N LYS A 175 -36.48 58.32 -9.52
CA LYS A 175 -36.30 59.70 -9.07
C LYS A 175 -36.68 60.73 -10.13
N LYS A 176 -36.32 60.48 -11.40
CA LYS A 176 -36.67 61.36 -12.52
C LYS A 176 -38.18 61.42 -12.76
N ILE A 177 -38.86 60.27 -12.69
CA ILE A 177 -40.33 60.20 -12.77
C ILE A 177 -40.95 60.93 -11.58
N SER A 178 -40.48 60.70 -10.35
CA SER A 178 -40.96 61.39 -9.16
C SER A 178 -40.83 62.91 -9.24
N LEU A 179 -39.68 63.43 -9.69
CA LEU A 179 -39.48 64.87 -9.89
C LEU A 179 -40.44 65.44 -10.94
N ARG A 180 -40.57 64.77 -12.09
CA ARG A 180 -41.47 65.19 -13.16
C ARG A 180 -42.93 65.21 -12.71
N LEU A 181 -43.36 64.19 -11.98
CA LEU A 181 -44.70 64.12 -11.38
C LEU A 181 -44.91 65.26 -10.39
N HIS A 182 -43.95 65.53 -9.50
CA HIS A 182 -44.03 66.64 -8.56
C HIS A 182 -44.14 68.00 -9.26
N ASP A 183 -43.33 68.24 -10.29
CA ASP A 183 -43.37 69.47 -11.08
C ASP A 183 -44.71 69.63 -11.80
N GLU A 184 -45.23 68.57 -12.43
CA GLU A 184 -46.53 68.60 -13.12
C GLU A 184 -47.68 68.86 -12.12
N ILE A 185 -47.66 68.24 -10.94
CA ILE A 185 -48.63 68.49 -9.87
C ILE A 185 -48.56 69.94 -9.39
N ALA A 186 -47.36 70.47 -9.14
CA ALA A 186 -47.18 71.86 -8.68
C ALA A 186 -47.66 72.88 -9.73
N GLN A 187 -47.32 72.66 -11.00
CA GLN A 187 -47.81 73.47 -12.12
C GLN A 187 -49.34 73.43 -12.21
N THR A 188 -49.94 72.25 -12.05
CA THR A 188 -51.40 72.07 -12.06
C THR A 188 -52.06 72.83 -10.90
N MET A 189 -51.52 72.69 -9.68
CA MET A 189 -52.01 73.41 -8.51
C MET A 189 -51.92 74.94 -8.70
N LEU A 190 -50.84 75.44 -9.30
CA LEU A 190 -50.68 76.85 -9.61
C LEU A 190 -51.73 77.33 -10.63
N ALA A 191 -51.95 76.58 -11.72
CA ALA A 191 -52.96 76.91 -12.72
C ALA A 191 -54.37 76.97 -12.13
N ILE A 192 -54.71 76.02 -11.24
CA ILE A 192 -55.97 76.02 -10.50
C ILE A 192 -56.05 77.23 -9.57
N ASN A 193 -55.01 77.52 -8.77
CA ASN A 193 -55.00 78.67 -7.85
C ASN A 193 -55.17 80.00 -8.58
N LEU A 194 -54.48 80.20 -9.71
CA LEU A 194 -54.63 81.40 -10.54
C LEU A 194 -56.06 81.55 -11.08
N ARG A 195 -56.67 80.45 -11.54
CA ARG A 195 -58.08 80.46 -11.99
C ARG A 195 -59.05 80.73 -10.84
N LEU A 196 -58.81 80.16 -9.66
CA LEU A 196 -59.61 80.44 -8.47
C LEU A 196 -59.54 81.92 -8.06
N LEU A 197 -58.37 82.55 -8.18
CA LEU A 197 -58.23 84.01 -7.98
C LEU A 197 -59.01 84.81 -9.02
N MET A 198 -58.98 84.39 -10.29
CA MET A 198 -59.80 85.01 -11.35
C MET A 198 -61.31 84.87 -11.07
N VAL A 199 -61.76 83.67 -10.66
CA VAL A 199 -63.14 83.39 -10.22
C VAL A 199 -63.52 84.29 -9.04
N LYS A 200 -62.66 84.43 -8.02
CA LYS A 200 -62.87 85.32 -6.86
C LYS A 200 -63.04 86.78 -7.29
N ASN A 201 -62.21 87.26 -8.23
CA ASN A 201 -62.30 88.63 -8.73
C ASN A 201 -63.57 88.87 -9.57
N MET A 202 -63.97 87.90 -10.40
CA MET A 202 -65.18 87.98 -11.24
C MET A 202 -66.49 87.79 -10.45
N ALA A 203 -66.45 87.07 -9.33
CA ALA A 203 -67.59 86.92 -8.42
C ALA A 203 -68.11 88.27 -7.87
N ASN A 204 -67.26 89.29 -7.84
CA ASN A 204 -67.62 90.65 -7.43
C ASN A 204 -68.27 91.48 -8.55
N ALA A 205 -68.38 90.97 -9.78
CA ALA A 205 -68.78 91.77 -10.95
C ALA A 205 -69.86 91.14 -11.87
N ASN A 206 -69.92 89.81 -12.06
CA ASN A 206 -70.94 89.17 -12.94
C ASN A 206 -71.08 87.63 -12.74
N THR A 207 -72.30 87.12 -12.55
CA THR A 207 -72.62 85.72 -12.19
C THR A 207 -72.52 84.71 -13.35
N GLU A 208 -72.77 85.11 -14.60
CA GLU A 208 -72.69 84.16 -15.75
C GLU A 208 -71.24 83.88 -16.18
N ASN A 209 -70.36 84.87 -16.12
CA ASN A 209 -68.93 84.67 -16.37
C ASN A 209 -68.29 83.75 -15.32
N LEU A 210 -68.81 83.76 -14.09
CA LEU A 210 -68.37 82.88 -13.01
C LEU A 210 -68.63 81.40 -13.31
N LYS A 211 -69.84 81.06 -13.77
CA LYS A 211 -70.21 79.68 -14.12
C LYS A 211 -69.32 79.12 -15.23
N LYS A 212 -69.03 79.93 -16.26
CA LYS A 212 -68.17 79.54 -17.38
C LYS A 212 -66.75 79.22 -16.91
N GLU A 213 -66.19 80.02 -16.00
CA GLU A 213 -64.81 79.81 -15.56
C GLU A 213 -64.65 78.68 -14.54
N ILE A 214 -65.68 78.41 -13.72
CA ILE A 214 -65.75 77.19 -12.90
C ILE A 214 -65.77 75.94 -13.80
N ALA A 215 -66.61 75.93 -14.85
CA ALA A 215 -66.68 74.80 -15.78
C ALA A 215 -65.34 74.56 -16.52
N ASN A 216 -64.67 75.63 -16.94
CA ASN A 216 -63.35 75.56 -17.55
C ASN A 216 -62.28 75.01 -16.59
N THR A 217 -62.31 75.44 -15.33
CA THR A 217 -61.40 74.95 -14.28
C THR A 217 -61.61 73.45 -14.03
N GLN A 218 -62.86 73.00 -13.94
CA GLN A 218 -63.20 71.59 -13.80
C GLN A 218 -62.77 70.75 -15.02
N HIS A 219 -62.86 71.30 -16.23
CA HIS A 219 -62.36 70.62 -17.43
C HIS A 219 -60.84 70.45 -17.39
N LEU A 220 -60.12 71.48 -16.97
CA LEU A 220 -58.66 71.46 -16.86
C LEU A 220 -58.19 70.43 -15.82
N VAL A 221 -58.84 70.38 -14.65
CA VAL A 221 -58.58 69.34 -13.62
C VAL A 221 -58.77 67.93 -14.18
N ARG A 222 -59.85 67.70 -14.94
CA ARG A 222 -60.10 66.39 -15.57
C ARG A 222 -59.01 66.03 -16.59
N LYS A 223 -58.58 66.99 -17.42
CA LYS A 223 -57.49 66.78 -18.38
C LYS A 223 -56.20 66.36 -17.68
N TYR A 224 -55.83 67.04 -16.60
CA TYR A 224 -54.62 66.71 -15.83
C TYR A 224 -54.71 65.37 -15.11
N ASN A 225 -55.88 65.03 -14.56
CA ASN A 225 -56.06 63.72 -13.92
C ASN A 225 -55.85 62.56 -14.92
N ASN A 226 -56.23 62.75 -16.19
CA ASN A 226 -55.96 61.78 -17.25
C ASN A 226 -54.47 61.69 -17.61
N ASN A 227 -53.75 62.81 -17.63
CA ASN A 227 -52.29 62.82 -17.87
C ASN A 227 -51.51 62.10 -16.76
N ILE A 228 -51.85 62.35 -15.49
CA ILE A 228 -51.21 61.68 -14.34
C ILE A 228 -51.41 60.16 -14.44
N LYS A 229 -52.63 59.72 -14.80
CA LYS A 229 -52.94 58.29 -14.94
C LYS A 229 -52.08 57.62 -16.02
N GLN A 230 -51.87 58.26 -17.16
CA GLN A 230 -51.00 57.74 -18.22
C GLN A 230 -49.52 57.64 -17.84
N GLN A 231 -49.04 58.49 -16.92
CA GLN A 231 -47.64 58.44 -16.46
C GLN A 231 -47.38 57.40 -15.38
N VAL A 232 -48.41 56.95 -14.64
CA VAL A 232 -48.29 55.89 -13.62
C VAL A 232 -48.32 54.49 -14.25
N ASP A 233 -48.96 54.35 -15.41
CA ASP A 233 -49.12 53.07 -16.12
C ASP A 233 -47.95 52.74 -17.09
N GLN A 234 -46.91 53.61 -17.17
CA GLN A 234 -45.69 53.43 -17.98
C GLN A 234 -44.48 53.01 -17.14
#